data_AF-A0A259DSF5-F1
#
_entry.id   AF-A0A259DSF5-F1
#
_cell.length_a   1.000
_cell.length_b   1.000
_cell.length_c   1.000
_cell.angle_alpha   90.00
_cell.angle_beta   90.00
_cell.angle_gamma   90.00
#
_symmetry.space_group_name_H-M   'P 1'
#
loop_
_entity.id
_entity.type
_entity.pdbx_description
1 polymer ?
#
loop_
_entity_poly.entity_id
_entity_poly.type
_entity_poly.pdbx_seq_one_letter_code
_entity_poly.pdbx_strand_id
1 'polypeptide(L)'
;MMMTGAPIKRTQADAADVADLYNRCSDYFLLQDGAAPTLDDARELFSDVPPEKSAHNQAVLGWKGPGGLYAIAAILRDYPRDGTWYLGFMIVDAAQRGRG
;
A
#
# COMPACT_ATOMS: atom_id res chain seq x y z
N MET A 1 -19.96 -7.85 -7.33
CA MET A 1 -20.24 -6.49 -6.83
C MET A 1 -19.00 -5.65 -7.08
N MET A 2 -19.07 -4.63 -7.92
CA MET A 2 -17.93 -3.74 -8.20
C MET A 2 -17.70 -2.86 -6.96
N MET A 3 -16.47 -2.82 -6.46
CA MET A 3 -16.09 -2.04 -5.28
C MET A 3 -15.74 -0.61 -5.72
N THR A 4 -16.73 0.17 -6.12
CA THR A 4 -16.55 1.55 -6.62
C THR A 4 -16.48 2.54 -5.46
N GLY A 5 -15.29 2.75 -4.91
CA GLY A 5 -15.02 3.81 -3.95
C GLY A 5 -13.77 4.57 -4.35
N ALA A 6 -13.78 5.90 -4.20
CA ALA A 6 -12.56 6.70 -4.37
C ALA A 6 -11.52 6.29 -3.30
N PRO A 7 -10.22 6.27 -3.63
CA PRO A 7 -9.19 6.01 -2.63
C PRO A 7 -9.21 7.08 -1.55
N ILE A 8 -8.93 6.66 -0.32
CA ILE A 8 -8.81 7.53 0.84
C ILE A 8 -7.34 7.58 1.23
N LYS A 9 -6.83 8.79 1.53
CA LYS A 9 -5.47 8.96 2.05
C LYS A 9 -5.33 8.21 3.37
N ARG A 10 -4.24 7.45 3.51
CA ARG A 10 -3.88 6.73 4.72
C ARG A 10 -2.68 7.36 5.41
N THR A 11 -2.60 7.11 6.70
CA THR A 11 -1.52 7.58 7.58
C THR A 11 -0.99 6.41 8.41
N GLN A 12 0.13 6.63 9.11
CA GLN A 12 0.71 5.59 9.97
C GLN A 12 -0.25 5.09 11.07
N ALA A 13 -1.24 5.91 11.47
CA ALA A 13 -2.30 5.48 12.39
C ALA A 13 -3.20 4.36 11.82
N ASP A 14 -3.23 4.21 10.49
CA ASP A 14 -3.97 3.17 9.77
C ASP A 14 -3.16 1.86 9.60
N ALA A 15 -1.95 1.75 10.16
CA ALA A 15 -1.05 0.61 9.91
C ALA A 15 -1.67 -0.76 10.26
N ALA A 16 -2.59 -0.82 11.22
CA ALA A 16 -3.32 -2.06 11.55
C ALA A 16 -4.22 -2.52 10.39
N ASP A 17 -4.99 -1.61 9.76
CA ASP A 17 -5.82 -1.92 8.58
C ASP A 17 -4.93 -2.44 7.42
N VAL A 18 -3.70 -1.92 7.30
CA VAL A 18 -2.71 -2.32 6.29
C VAL A 18 -2.12 -3.69 6.60
N ALA A 19 -1.74 -3.95 7.86
CA ALA A 19 -1.22 -5.25 8.29
C ALA A 19 -2.25 -6.37 8.05
N ASP A 20 -3.53 -6.10 8.32
CA ASP A 20 -4.60 -7.05 8.02
C ASP A 20 -4.71 -7.35 6.52
N LEU A 21 -4.55 -6.35 5.64
CA LEU A 21 -4.49 -6.56 4.20
C LEU A 21 -3.24 -7.36 3.81
N TYR A 22 -2.08 -7.04 4.37
CA TYR A 22 -0.83 -7.74 4.08
C TYR A 22 -0.92 -9.21 4.46
N ASN A 23 -1.52 -9.54 5.61
CA ASN A 23 -1.77 -10.92 6.01
C ASN A 23 -2.62 -11.69 4.97
N ARG A 24 -3.68 -11.07 4.42
CA ARG A 24 -4.50 -11.68 3.36
C ARG A 24 -3.78 -11.74 2.00
N CYS A 25 -2.68 -11.00 1.86
CA CYS A 25 -1.77 -11.00 0.73
C CYS A 25 -0.41 -11.62 1.07
N SER A 26 -0.33 -12.54 2.04
CA SER A 26 0.94 -13.14 2.48
C SER A 26 1.69 -13.84 1.34
N ASP A 27 0.98 -14.23 0.29
CA ASP A 27 1.55 -14.82 -0.92
C ASP A 27 2.61 -13.92 -1.57
N TYR A 28 2.40 -12.60 -1.57
CA TYR A 28 3.35 -11.61 -2.06
C TYR A 28 4.62 -11.55 -1.20
N PHE A 29 4.46 -11.43 0.12
CA PHE A 29 5.58 -11.28 1.06
C PHE A 29 6.42 -12.56 1.15
N LEU A 30 5.77 -13.73 1.09
CA LEU A 30 6.48 -15.00 1.01
C LEU A 30 7.29 -15.12 -0.28
N LEU A 31 6.79 -14.59 -1.39
CA LEU A 31 7.52 -14.57 -2.66
C LEU A 31 8.68 -13.56 -2.65
N GLN A 32 8.47 -12.37 -2.09
CA GLN A 32 9.46 -11.29 -2.09
C GLN A 32 10.57 -11.52 -1.04
N ASP A 33 10.16 -11.81 0.20
CA ASP A 33 11.03 -11.76 1.38
C ASP A 33 11.24 -13.15 2.00
N GLY A 34 10.51 -14.17 1.51
CA GLY A 34 10.57 -15.53 2.07
C GLY A 34 9.87 -15.69 3.42
N ALA A 35 9.15 -14.66 3.90
CA ALA A 35 8.51 -14.62 5.20
C ALA A 35 7.10 -14.01 5.13
N ALA A 36 6.28 -14.28 6.14
CA ALA A 36 4.98 -13.63 6.29
C ALA A 36 5.17 -12.16 6.73
N PRO A 37 4.26 -11.25 6.34
CA PRO A 37 4.37 -9.85 6.71
C PRO A 37 4.12 -9.64 8.20
N THR A 38 4.69 -8.57 8.71
CA THR A 38 4.59 -8.11 10.10
C THR A 38 3.85 -6.77 10.17
N LEU A 39 3.52 -6.35 11.39
CA LEU A 39 2.99 -5.00 11.62
C LEU A 39 4.03 -3.91 11.28
N ASP A 40 5.33 -4.21 11.41
CA ASP A 40 6.37 -3.24 11.10
C ASP A 40 6.52 -3.01 9.59
N ASP A 41 6.35 -4.05 8.76
CA ASP A 41 6.29 -3.89 7.29
C ASP A 41 5.13 -2.98 6.87
N ALA A 42 3.99 -3.09 7.55
CA ALA A 42 2.84 -2.22 7.32
C ALA A 42 3.08 -0.78 7.78
N ARG A 43 3.88 -0.56 8.84
CA ARG A 43 4.30 0.78 9.28
C ARG A 43 5.32 1.39 8.33
N GLU A 44 6.24 0.58 7.83
CA GLU A 44 7.33 0.99 6.95
C GLU A 44 6.82 1.59 5.64
N LEU A 45 5.71 1.07 5.09
CA LEU A 45 5.03 1.62 3.90
C LEU A 45 4.84 3.15 3.94
N PHE A 46 4.63 3.75 5.12
CA PHE A 46 4.37 5.19 5.25
C PHE A 46 5.64 6.05 5.22
N SER A 47 6.81 5.44 5.37
CA SER A 47 8.11 6.11 5.41
C SER A 47 9.12 5.55 4.42
N ASP A 48 8.82 4.43 3.75
CA ASP A 48 9.67 3.81 2.74
C ASP A 48 9.73 4.70 1.50
N VAL A 49 10.75 5.54 1.47
CA VAL A 49 11.10 6.45 0.38
C VAL A 49 12.63 6.46 0.22
N PRO A 50 13.14 6.77 -0.98
CA PRO A 50 14.57 6.94 -1.21
C PRO A 50 15.20 7.99 -0.25
N PRO A 51 16.50 7.86 0.10
CA PRO A 51 17.17 8.74 1.07
C PRO A 51 17.09 10.24 0.77
N GLU A 52 16.97 10.62 -0.50
CA GLU A 52 16.85 12.00 -0.96
C GLU A 52 15.41 12.57 -0.87
N LYS A 53 14.43 11.76 -0.46
CA LYS A 53 13.02 12.15 -0.33
C LYS A 53 12.57 12.09 1.13
N SER A 54 11.48 12.81 1.41
CA SER A 54 10.77 12.75 2.69
C SER A 54 9.49 11.93 2.55
N ALA A 55 9.06 11.29 3.63
CA ALA A 55 7.73 10.66 3.71
C ALA A 55 6.58 11.62 3.32
N HIS A 56 6.76 12.94 3.50
CA HIS A 56 5.79 13.94 3.04
C HIS A 56 5.63 14.03 1.51
N ASN A 57 6.63 13.54 0.75
CA ASN A 57 6.54 13.43 -0.71
C ASN A 57 5.69 12.24 -1.16
N GLN A 58 5.47 11.25 -0.28
CA GLN A 58 4.69 10.05 -0.54
C GLN A 58 3.21 10.24 -0.19
N ALA A 59 2.34 9.80 -1.09
CA ALA A 59 0.92 9.64 -0.84
C ALA A 59 0.61 8.14 -0.75
N VAL A 60 0.09 7.71 0.40
CA VAL A 60 -0.45 6.36 0.58
C VAL A 60 -1.96 6.42 0.45
N LEU A 61 -2.50 5.68 -0.50
CA LEU A 61 -3.91 5.65 -0.87
C LEU A 61 -4.48 4.26 -0.63
N GLY A 62 -5.61 4.17 0.07
CA GLY A 62 -6.27 2.92 0.38
C GLY A 62 -7.70 2.86 -0.13
N TRP A 63 -8.12 1.69 -0.61
CA TRP A 63 -9.50 1.41 -0.98
C TRP A 63 -10.15 0.51 0.06
N LYS A 64 -11.31 0.92 0.57
CA LYS A 64 -12.05 0.22 1.61
C LYS A 64 -13.42 -0.19 1.09
N GLY A 65 -13.87 -1.39 1.48
CA GLY A 65 -15.23 -1.86 1.28
C GLY A 65 -15.80 -2.44 2.57
N PRO A 66 -16.93 -3.16 2.49
CA PRO A 66 -17.59 -3.72 3.68
C PRO A 66 -16.70 -4.64 4.53
N GLY A 67 -15.78 -5.37 3.89
CA GLY A 67 -14.82 -6.27 4.55
C GLY A 67 -13.51 -5.61 4.98
N GLY A 68 -13.42 -4.27 4.96
CA GLY A 68 -12.20 -3.55 5.31
C GLY A 68 -11.38 -3.10 4.11
N LEU A 69 -10.11 -2.76 4.36
CA LEU A 69 -9.16 -2.30 3.35
C LEU A 69 -8.86 -3.45 2.39
N TYR A 70 -9.12 -3.29 1.08
CA TYR A 70 -8.91 -4.35 0.09
C TYR A 70 -7.82 -4.01 -0.94
N ALA A 71 -7.34 -2.76 -0.99
CA ALA A 71 -6.20 -2.39 -1.79
C ALA A 71 -5.48 -1.19 -1.18
N ILE A 72 -4.18 -1.10 -1.44
CA ILE A 72 -3.35 0.04 -1.04
C ILE A 72 -2.30 0.33 -2.12
N ALA A 73 -1.96 1.61 -2.28
CA ALA A 73 -0.92 2.08 -3.18
C ALA A 73 -0.08 3.17 -2.50
N ALA A 74 1.24 3.12 -2.67
CA ALA A 74 2.19 4.16 -2.28
C ALA A 74 2.73 4.84 -3.54
N ILE A 75 2.51 6.15 -3.62
CA ILE A 75 2.87 6.98 -4.78
C ILE A 75 3.79 8.10 -4.32
N LEU A 76 5.01 8.11 -4.83
CA LEU A 76 6.03 9.09 -4.52
C LEU A 76 6.05 10.21 -5.58
N ARG A 77 5.98 11.46 -5.14
CA ARG A 77 6.02 12.63 -6.03
C ARG A 77 7.45 13.06 -6.35
N ASP A 78 7.63 13.61 -7.55
CA ASP A 78 8.87 14.17 -8.05
C ASP A 78 10.04 13.16 -8.06
N TYR A 79 9.75 11.90 -8.43
CA TYR A 79 10.73 10.82 -8.47
C TYR A 79 10.57 9.98 -9.76
N PRO A 80 11.66 9.55 -10.42
CA PRO A 80 13.07 9.84 -10.13
C PRO A 80 13.51 11.26 -10.54
N ARG A 81 12.60 12.06 -11.09
CA ARG A 81 12.83 13.46 -11.47
C ARG A 81 11.60 14.31 -11.18
N ASP A 82 11.79 15.61 -11.07
CA ASP A 82 10.72 16.57 -10.82
C ASP A 82 9.61 16.48 -11.89
N GLY A 83 8.36 16.64 -11.43
CA GLY A 83 7.17 16.51 -12.27
C GLY A 83 6.78 15.07 -12.63
N THR A 84 7.51 14.05 -12.15
CA THR A 84 7.17 12.63 -12.33
C THR A 84 6.62 12.03 -11.05
N TRP A 85 5.55 11.24 -11.14
CA TRP A 85 4.96 10.53 -10.01
C TRP A 85 5.25 9.03 -10.16
N TYR A 86 5.83 8.43 -9.13
CA TYR A 86 6.29 7.06 -9.13
C TYR A 86 5.36 6.19 -8.27
N LEU A 87 4.78 5.15 -8.86
CA LEU A 87 4.04 4.14 -8.11
C LEU A 87 5.05 3.14 -7.53
N GLY A 88 5.41 3.32 -6.26
CA GLY A 88 6.41 2.49 -5.59
C GLY A 88 5.88 1.14 -5.15
N PHE A 89 4.63 1.09 -4.71
CA PHE A 89 4.00 -0.14 -4.26
C PHE A 89 2.50 -0.10 -4.53
N MET A 90 1.93 -1.23 -4.93
CA MET A 90 0.49 -1.44 -4.96
C MET A 90 0.19 -2.91 -4.71
N ILE A 91 -0.74 -3.18 -3.79
CA ILE A 91 -1.23 -4.53 -3.57
C ILE A 91 -2.75 -4.51 -3.42
N VAL A 92 -3.38 -5.53 -3.99
CA VAL A 92 -4.81 -5.78 -3.91
C VAL A 92 -5.00 -7.11 -3.21
N ASP A 93 -6.01 -7.17 -2.34
CA ASP A 93 -6.47 -8.38 -1.67
C ASP A 93 -6.53 -9.55 -2.65
N ALA A 94 -5.91 -10.67 -2.31
CA ALA A 94 -5.78 -11.83 -3.18
C ALA A 94 -7.12 -12.29 -3.77
N ALA A 95 -8.21 -12.21 -2.99
CA ALA A 95 -9.54 -12.61 -3.44
C ALA A 95 -10.21 -11.61 -4.41
N GLN A 96 -9.66 -10.40 -4.53
CA GLN A 96 -10.18 -9.32 -5.37
C GLN A 96 -9.33 -9.06 -6.62
N ARG A 97 -8.17 -9.71 -6.77
CA ARG A 97 -7.30 -9.60 -7.96
C ARG A 97 -7.99 -10.13 -9.22
N GLY A 98 -7.50 -9.69 -10.39
CA GLY A 98 -8.01 -10.13 -11.70
C GLY A 98 -9.35 -9.50 -12.12
N ARG A 99 -9.69 -8.33 -11.55
CA ARG A 99 -10.98 -7.66 -11.75
C ARG A 99 -10.90 -6.29 -12.44
N GLY A 100 -9.72 -5.89 -12.88
CA GLY A 100 -9.43 -4.53 -13.37
C GLY A 100 -9.34 -3.52 -12.23
#